data_AF-A0A6J0HT30-F1
#
_entry.id   AF-A0A6J0HT30-F1
#
_cell.length_a   1.000
_cell.length_b   1.000
_cell.length_c   1.000
_cell.angle_alpha   90.00
_cell.angle_beta   90.00
_cell.angle_gamma   90.00
#
_symmetry.space_group_name_H-M   'P 1'
#
loop_
_entity.id
_entity.type
_entity.pdbx_description
1 polymer ?
#
loop_
_entity_poly.entity_id
_entity_poly.type
_entity_poly.pdbx_seq_one_letter_code
_entity_poly.pdbx_strand_id
1 'polypeptide(L)'
;MGWLPAQGRLAAGLLVNLAASICIVFLNKWLYVRLGFPNLSLTLVHFAITWLGLYLCQALGAFSPKSLQPAQVLPLALSFCGFVVFTNLSLQSNTIGTYQLAKAMTTPVIVVIQSVAYGKTFPLRIKLTLVPITLGVFLNSYYDVKFNVLGIAFATLGVLVTSLYQVWVGAKQHELQVNSMQLLYYQAPMSSAMLLFIIPFFEPVFGEGGIFGPWTLSAVRASEQQENL
;
A
#
# COMPACT_ATOMS: atom_id res chain seq x y z
N MET A 1 22.34 10.25 -23.34
CA MET A 1 22.44 10.34 -21.85
C MET A 1 22.56 8.93 -21.28
N GLY A 2 23.78 8.44 -21.06
CA GLY A 2 24.02 7.01 -20.78
C GLY A 2 25.36 6.71 -20.11
N TRP A 3 25.63 7.31 -18.95
CA TRP A 3 26.92 7.17 -18.24
C TRP A 3 26.79 6.68 -16.79
N LEU A 4 25.93 5.68 -16.55
CA LEU A 4 26.00 4.87 -15.32
C LEU A 4 25.86 3.39 -15.71
N PRO A 5 26.74 2.49 -15.23
CA PRO A 5 26.59 1.06 -15.44
C PRO A 5 25.20 0.63 -14.96
N ALA A 6 24.58 -0.37 -15.60
CA ALA A 6 23.19 -0.77 -15.32
C ALA A 6 22.93 -1.01 -13.81
N GLN A 7 23.93 -1.52 -13.08
CA GLN A 7 23.90 -1.69 -11.63
C GLN A 7 23.88 -0.37 -10.86
N GLY A 8 24.60 0.66 -11.31
CA GLY A 8 24.59 1.99 -10.70
C GLY A 8 23.26 2.72 -10.86
N ARG A 9 22.56 2.53 -11.99
CA ARG A 9 21.19 3.04 -12.18
C ARG A 9 20.17 2.35 -11.27
N LEU A 10 20.30 1.03 -11.09
CA LEU A 10 19.48 0.26 -10.17
C LEU A 10 19.74 0.67 -8.72
N ALA A 11 21.00 0.78 -8.32
CA ALA A 11 21.39 1.20 -6.98
C ALA A 11 20.91 2.63 -6.68
N ALA A 12 21.09 3.57 -7.61
CA ALA A 12 20.55 4.93 -7.48
C ALA A 12 19.02 4.93 -7.37
N GLY A 13 18.32 4.12 -8.18
CA GLY A 13 16.87 3.97 -8.09
C GLY A 13 16.41 3.42 -6.74
N LEU A 14 17.12 2.42 -6.20
CA LEU A 14 16.84 1.87 -4.86
C LEU A 14 17.09 2.88 -3.76
N LEU A 15 18.17 3.66 -3.84
CA LEU A 15 18.49 4.72 -2.87
C LEU A 15 17.45 5.85 -2.90
N VAL A 16 17.04 6.29 -4.10
CA VAL A 16 15.98 7.29 -4.26
C VAL A 16 14.66 6.76 -3.71
N ASN A 17 14.31 5.51 -4.00
CA ASN A 17 13.11 4.88 -3.46
C ASN A 17 13.15 4.77 -1.93
N LEU A 18 14.30 4.40 -1.35
CA LEU A 18 14.50 4.33 0.09
C LEU A 18 14.36 5.70 0.75
N ALA A 19 15.05 6.72 0.22
CA ALA A 19 14.98 8.09 0.72
C ALA A 19 13.55 8.65 0.62
N ALA A 20 12.88 8.44 -0.52
CA ALA A 20 11.50 8.84 -0.72
C ALA A 20 10.56 8.15 0.28
N SER A 21 10.73 6.85 0.51
CA SER A 21 9.94 6.08 1.48
C SER A 21 10.11 6.62 2.89
N ILE A 22 11.35 6.92 3.30
CA ILE A 22 11.65 7.51 4.62
C ILE A 22 11.01 8.90 4.75
N CYS A 23 11.16 9.77 3.74
CA CYS A 23 10.53 11.09 3.72
C CYS A 23 9.00 11.00 3.84
N ILE A 24 8.36 10.09 3.11
CA ILE A 24 6.91 9.87 3.19
C ILE A 24 6.50 9.47 4.62
N VAL A 25 7.23 8.56 5.27
CA VAL A 25 6.94 8.15 6.65
C VAL A 25 7.04 9.32 7.62
N PHE A 26 8.10 10.14 7.52
CA PHE A 26 8.27 11.31 8.39
C PHE A 26 7.22 12.39 8.13
N LEU A 27 6.89 12.67 6.86
CA LEU A 27 5.82 13.61 6.49
C LEU A 27 4.47 13.14 7.01
N ASN A 28 4.15 11.84 6.85
CA ASN A 28 2.91 11.26 7.37
C ASN A 28 2.83 11.37 8.89
N LYS A 29 3.92 11.04 9.61
CA LYS A 29 3.97 11.18 11.07
C LYS A 29 3.82 12.64 11.49
N TRP A 30 4.46 13.56 10.77
CA TRP A 30 4.36 14.99 11.06
C TRP A 30 2.94 15.52 10.83
N LEU A 31 2.27 15.13 9.73
CA LEU A 31 0.87 15.44 9.45
C LEU A 31 -0.06 14.86 10.53
N TYR A 32 0.16 13.62 10.95
CA TYR A 32 -0.63 13.00 12.01
C TYR A 32 -0.48 13.74 13.34
N VAL A 33 0.76 13.97 13.80
CA VAL A 33 1.06 14.58 15.10
C VAL A 33 0.70 16.07 15.15
N ARG A 34 0.87 16.80 14.04
CA ARG A 34 0.61 18.26 14.01
C ARG A 34 -0.80 18.62 13.59
N LEU A 35 -1.42 17.85 12.71
CA LEU A 35 -2.71 18.19 12.10
C LEU A 35 -3.83 17.23 12.51
N GLY A 36 -3.54 16.06 13.11
CA GLY A 36 -4.56 15.05 13.38
C GLY A 36 -5.20 14.48 12.09
N PHE A 37 -4.46 14.55 10.98
CA PHE A 37 -4.98 14.22 9.65
C PHE A 37 -5.27 12.72 9.55
N PRO A 38 -6.47 12.32 9.08
CA PRO A 38 -6.87 10.92 9.10
C PRO A 38 -6.22 10.15 7.93
N ASN A 39 -5.97 8.85 8.14
CA ASN A 39 -5.03 8.05 7.34
C ASN A 39 -5.50 7.80 5.88
N LEU A 40 -6.79 7.66 5.65
CA LEU A 40 -7.34 7.41 4.30
C LEU A 40 -7.33 8.69 3.46
N SER A 41 -7.60 9.83 4.07
CA SER A 41 -7.51 11.14 3.43
C SER A 41 -6.09 11.46 2.95
N LEU A 42 -5.09 11.15 3.78
CA LEU A 42 -3.69 11.27 3.40
C LEU A 42 -3.33 10.30 2.27
N THR A 43 -3.87 9.08 2.29
CA THR A 43 -3.72 8.12 1.18
C THR A 43 -4.29 8.68 -0.13
N LEU A 44 -5.44 9.37 -0.07
CA LEU A 44 -6.06 10.05 -1.21
C LEU A 44 -5.13 11.10 -1.83
N VAL A 45 -4.50 11.94 -0.99
CA VAL A 45 -3.53 12.95 -1.43
C VAL A 45 -2.30 12.29 -2.07
N HIS A 46 -1.77 11.22 -1.49
CA HIS A 46 -0.69 10.44 -2.09
C HIS A 46 -1.06 9.91 -3.48
N PHE A 47 -2.28 9.40 -3.65
CA PHE A 47 -2.80 8.95 -4.95
C PHE A 47 -2.95 10.10 -5.95
N ALA A 48 -3.44 11.26 -5.52
CA ALA A 48 -3.56 12.44 -6.36
C ALA A 48 -2.20 12.97 -6.83
N ILE A 49 -1.22 13.06 -5.93
CA ILE A 49 0.16 13.46 -6.26
C ILE A 49 0.80 12.44 -7.19
N THR A 50 0.59 11.14 -6.95
CA THR A 50 1.10 10.08 -7.82
C THR A 50 0.52 10.19 -9.23
N TRP A 51 -0.79 10.43 -9.35
CA TRP A 51 -1.43 10.66 -10.64
C TRP A 51 -0.87 11.89 -11.35
N LEU A 52 -0.71 13.01 -10.62
CA LEU A 52 -0.17 14.24 -11.16
C LEU A 52 1.29 14.10 -11.62
N GLY A 53 2.10 13.37 -10.84
CA GLY A 53 3.48 13.02 -11.21
C GLY A 53 3.54 12.15 -12.47
N LEU A 54 2.67 11.14 -12.57
CA LEU A 54 2.59 10.29 -13.77
C LEU A 54 2.07 11.09 -14.99
N TYR A 55 1.13 12.02 -14.80
CA TYR A 55 0.66 12.93 -15.84
C TYR A 55 1.78 13.83 -16.37
N LEU A 56 2.61 14.38 -15.48
CA LEU A 56 3.79 15.15 -15.88
C LEU A 56 4.82 14.27 -16.60
N CYS A 57 5.08 13.05 -16.13
CA CYS A 57 5.96 12.11 -16.84
C CYS A 57 5.43 11.75 -18.23
N GLN A 58 4.12 11.62 -18.39
CA GLN A 58 3.48 11.43 -19.70
C GLN A 58 3.65 12.67 -20.59
N ALA A 59 3.39 13.87 -20.06
CA ALA A 59 3.55 15.13 -20.79
C ALA A 59 4.99 15.37 -21.24
N LEU A 60 5.97 14.91 -20.45
CA LEU A 60 7.40 14.93 -20.78
C LEU A 60 7.83 13.78 -21.73
N GLY A 61 6.89 12.94 -22.19
CA GLY A 61 7.17 11.86 -23.14
C GLY A 61 7.93 10.67 -22.55
N ALA A 62 7.99 10.52 -21.23
CA ALA A 62 8.70 9.42 -20.57
C ALA A 62 8.07 8.05 -20.86
N PHE A 63 6.75 8.01 -21.10
CA PHE A 63 6.00 6.80 -21.46
C PHE A 63 4.88 7.12 -22.46
N SER A 64 4.66 6.23 -23.43
CA SER A 64 3.50 6.30 -24.32
C SER A 64 2.33 5.53 -23.69
N PRO A 65 1.16 6.14 -23.42
CA PRO A 65 0.02 5.43 -22.87
C PRO A 65 -0.49 4.42 -23.89
N LYS A 66 -0.47 3.13 -23.53
CA LYS A 66 -1.14 2.09 -24.33
C LYS A 66 -2.61 2.06 -23.89
N SER A 67 -3.55 2.10 -24.84
CA SER A 67 -4.98 2.04 -24.51
C SER A 67 -5.29 0.71 -23.82
N LEU A 68 -5.55 0.76 -22.51
CA LEU A 68 -5.98 -0.38 -21.71
C LEU A 68 -7.48 -0.26 -21.46
N GLN A 69 -8.20 -1.38 -21.56
CA GLN A 69 -9.62 -1.42 -21.26
C GLN A 69 -9.82 -1.18 -19.75
N PRO A 70 -10.57 -0.14 -19.33
CA PRO A 70 -10.76 0.19 -17.91
C PRO A 70 -11.33 -0.97 -17.09
N ALA A 71 -12.17 -1.82 -17.71
CA ALA A 71 -12.75 -3.01 -17.09
C ALA A 71 -11.70 -4.02 -16.59
N GLN A 72 -10.52 -4.08 -17.22
CA GLN A 72 -9.44 -4.98 -16.79
C GLN A 72 -8.66 -4.42 -15.60
N VAL A 73 -8.69 -3.11 -15.39
CA VAL A 73 -7.99 -2.39 -14.31
C VAL A 73 -8.90 -2.22 -13.08
N LEU A 74 -10.22 -2.26 -13.28
CA LEU A 74 -11.23 -2.18 -12.22
C LEU A 74 -11.05 -3.21 -11.08
N PRO A 75 -10.85 -4.52 -11.34
CA PRO A 75 -10.60 -5.48 -10.26
C PRO A 75 -9.29 -5.22 -9.51
N LEU A 76 -8.28 -4.64 -10.18
CA LEU A 76 -7.03 -4.24 -9.54
C LEU A 76 -7.25 -3.02 -8.62
N ALA A 77 -7.97 -2.01 -9.09
CA ALA A 77 -8.33 -0.84 -8.30
C ALA A 77 -9.18 -1.23 -7.09
N LEU A 78 -10.19 -2.10 -7.28
CA LEU A 78 -11.04 -2.60 -6.19
C LEU A 78 -10.25 -3.38 -5.16
N SER A 79 -9.37 -4.29 -5.58
CA SER A 79 -8.50 -5.05 -4.67
C SER A 79 -7.56 -4.12 -3.92
N PHE A 80 -7.01 -3.10 -4.60
CA PHE A 80 -6.16 -2.11 -3.97
C PHE A 80 -6.91 -1.28 -2.91
N CYS A 81 -8.12 -0.81 -3.21
CA CYS A 81 -8.96 -0.11 -2.24
C CYS A 81 -9.32 -1.00 -1.05
N GLY A 82 -9.73 -2.25 -1.30
CA GLY A 82 -10.00 -3.22 -0.24
C GLY A 82 -8.77 -3.45 0.64
N PHE A 83 -7.60 -3.63 0.04
CA PHE A 83 -6.32 -3.71 0.75
C PHE A 83 -6.10 -2.49 1.64
N VAL A 84 -6.25 -1.28 1.13
CA VAL A 84 -6.05 -0.05 1.91
C VAL A 84 -7.00 -0.01 3.10
N VAL A 85 -8.28 -0.33 2.91
CA VAL A 85 -9.27 -0.35 4.00
C VAL A 85 -8.92 -1.38 5.07
N PHE A 86 -8.69 -2.64 4.68
CA PHE A 86 -8.36 -3.71 5.63
C PHE A 86 -7.04 -3.47 6.36
N THR A 87 -6.06 -2.88 5.66
CA THR A 87 -4.76 -2.50 6.23
C THR A 87 -4.91 -1.41 7.28
N ASN A 88 -5.75 -0.40 7.02
CA ASN A 88 -6.01 0.67 7.99
C ASN A 88 -6.80 0.14 9.20
N LEU A 89 -7.82 -0.70 9.00
CA LEU A 89 -8.56 -1.37 10.08
C LEU A 89 -7.64 -2.26 10.93
N SER A 90 -6.74 -3.01 10.29
CA SER A 90 -5.73 -3.80 10.99
C SER A 90 -4.77 -2.94 11.80
N LEU A 91 -4.38 -1.76 11.30
CA LEU A 91 -3.47 -0.85 12.01
C LEU A 91 -4.15 -0.19 13.21
N GLN A 92 -5.46 0.04 13.14
CA GLN A 92 -6.27 0.50 14.28
C GLN A 92 -6.47 -0.60 15.33
N SER A 93 -6.53 -1.86 14.90
CA SER A 93 -6.84 -3.00 15.78
C SER A 93 -5.62 -3.73 16.36
N ASN A 94 -4.43 -3.53 15.79
CA ASN A 94 -3.19 -4.22 16.16
C ASN A 94 -2.04 -3.24 16.44
N THR A 95 -0.98 -3.72 17.07
CA THR A 95 0.27 -2.95 17.20
C THR A 95 0.97 -2.75 15.86
N ILE A 96 1.75 -1.67 15.74
CA ILE A 96 2.54 -1.36 14.54
C ILE A 96 3.50 -2.51 14.20
N GLY A 97 4.07 -3.18 15.22
CA GLY A 97 4.98 -4.32 15.04
C GLY A 97 4.30 -5.51 14.38
N THR A 98 3.15 -5.94 14.92
CA THR A 98 2.38 -7.07 14.38
C THR A 98 1.85 -6.79 12.99
N TYR A 99 1.45 -5.55 12.72
CA TYR A 99 1.08 -5.10 11.38
C TYR A 99 2.24 -5.21 10.36
N GLN A 100 3.44 -4.76 10.70
CA GLN A 100 4.59 -4.84 9.78
C GLN A 100 4.97 -6.28 9.49
N LEU A 101 4.87 -7.14 10.49
CA LEU A 101 5.15 -8.56 10.35
C LEU A 101 4.08 -9.29 9.53
N ALA A 102 2.80 -8.97 9.73
CA ALA A 102 1.74 -9.42 8.85
C ALA A 102 2.01 -8.98 7.40
N LYS A 103 2.43 -7.73 7.18
CA LYS A 103 2.84 -7.27 5.84
C LYS A 103 4.01 -8.06 5.26
N ALA A 104 5.00 -8.43 6.07
CA ALA A 104 6.12 -9.26 5.64
C ALA A 104 5.65 -10.65 5.15
N MET A 105 4.52 -11.18 5.67
CA MET A 105 3.89 -12.41 5.17
C MET A 105 3.29 -12.28 3.76
N THR A 106 3.11 -11.07 3.25
CA THR A 106 2.59 -10.88 1.88
C THR A 106 3.49 -11.54 0.85
N THR A 107 4.81 -11.41 1.00
CA THR A 107 5.79 -12.03 0.09
C THR A 107 5.67 -13.55 0.02
N PRO A 108 5.64 -14.31 1.15
CA PRO A 108 5.40 -15.74 1.10
C PRO A 108 4.06 -16.12 0.47
N VAL A 109 2.99 -15.40 0.82
CA VAL A 109 1.67 -15.70 0.26
C VAL A 109 1.67 -15.49 -1.27
N ILE A 110 2.33 -14.44 -1.77
CA ILE A 110 2.48 -14.22 -3.23
C ILE A 110 3.19 -15.40 -3.89
N VAL A 111 4.31 -15.85 -3.33
CA VAL A 111 5.07 -16.97 -3.89
C VAL A 111 4.21 -18.24 -3.93
N VAL A 112 3.48 -18.52 -2.86
CA VAL A 112 2.56 -19.67 -2.80
C VAL A 112 1.45 -19.55 -3.85
N ILE A 113 0.79 -18.39 -3.96
CA ILE A 113 -0.27 -18.15 -4.96
C ILE A 113 0.30 -18.31 -6.38
N GLN A 114 1.46 -17.73 -6.68
CA GLN A 114 2.09 -17.85 -8.01
C GLN A 114 2.51 -19.29 -8.32
N SER A 115 2.97 -20.04 -7.32
CA SER A 115 3.31 -21.45 -7.50
C SER A 115 2.08 -22.34 -7.70
N VAL A 116 1.02 -22.15 -6.92
CA VAL A 116 -0.18 -23.01 -6.95
C VAL A 116 -1.12 -22.62 -8.11
N ALA A 117 -1.43 -21.33 -8.27
CA ALA A 117 -2.42 -20.87 -9.26
C ALA A 117 -1.83 -20.68 -10.67
N TYR A 118 -0.55 -20.32 -10.78
CA TYR A 118 0.11 -20.06 -12.07
C TYR A 118 1.21 -21.09 -12.41
N GLY A 119 1.42 -22.10 -11.56
CA GLY A 119 2.42 -23.15 -11.79
C GLY A 119 3.87 -22.66 -11.80
N LYS A 120 4.16 -21.45 -11.30
CA LYS A 120 5.53 -20.90 -11.34
C LYS A 120 6.44 -21.56 -10.31
N THR A 121 7.57 -22.08 -10.77
CA THR A 121 8.60 -22.67 -9.91
C THR A 121 9.64 -21.63 -9.52
N PHE A 122 9.83 -21.42 -8.22
CA PHE A 122 10.86 -20.52 -7.69
C PHE A 122 12.12 -21.30 -7.28
N PRO A 123 13.32 -20.71 -7.48
CA PRO A 123 14.58 -21.31 -7.05
C PRO A 123 14.63 -21.51 -5.53
N LEU A 124 15.37 -22.53 -5.09
CA LEU A 124 15.51 -22.91 -3.69
C LEU A 124 15.94 -21.75 -2.78
N ARG A 125 16.73 -20.80 -3.29
CA ARG A 125 17.13 -19.59 -2.56
C ARG A 125 15.94 -18.76 -2.08
N ILE A 126 14.93 -18.57 -2.93
CA ILE A 126 13.70 -17.84 -2.56
C ILE A 126 12.91 -18.66 -1.53
N LYS A 127 12.84 -19.98 -1.71
CA LYS A 127 12.20 -20.86 -0.73
C LYS A 127 12.86 -20.80 0.65
N LEU A 128 14.18 -20.75 0.69
CA LEU A 128 14.94 -20.62 1.93
C LEU A 128 14.75 -19.26 2.60
N THR A 129 14.56 -18.17 1.84
CA THR A 129 14.26 -16.84 2.43
C THR A 129 12.86 -16.76 3.06
N LEU A 130 11.93 -17.62 2.64
CA LEU A 130 10.56 -17.65 3.20
C LEU A 130 10.57 -18.18 4.64
N VAL A 131 11.43 -19.16 4.93
CA VAL A 131 11.51 -19.81 6.25
C VAL A 131 11.78 -18.83 7.40
N PRO A 132 12.83 -17.98 7.37
CA PRO A 132 13.08 -17.01 8.44
C PRO A 132 12.00 -15.93 8.51
N ILE A 133 11.39 -15.54 7.38
CA ILE A 133 10.28 -14.57 7.38
C ILE A 133 9.08 -15.16 8.13
N THR A 134 8.66 -16.38 7.79
CA THR A 134 7.53 -17.05 8.44
C THR A 134 7.82 -17.33 9.92
N LEU A 135 9.03 -17.76 10.26
CA LEU A 135 9.44 -17.95 11.66
C LEU A 135 9.41 -16.64 12.46
N GLY A 136 9.92 -15.54 11.91
CA GLY A 136 9.92 -14.24 12.58
C GLY A 136 8.51 -13.75 12.89
N VAL A 137 7.58 -13.94 11.97
CA VAL A 137 6.18 -13.54 12.14
C VAL A 137 5.46 -14.44 13.16
N PHE A 138 5.72 -15.75 13.13
CA PHE A 138 5.18 -16.70 14.09
C PHE A 138 5.67 -16.40 15.52
N LEU A 139 6.97 -16.22 15.71
CA LEU A 139 7.56 -15.89 17.00
C LEU A 139 6.98 -14.58 17.54
N ASN A 140 6.90 -13.54 16.72
CA ASN A 140 6.30 -12.29 17.16
C ASN A 140 4.82 -12.45 17.53
N SER A 141 4.03 -13.20 16.75
CA SER A 141 2.62 -13.42 17.07
C SER A 141 2.44 -14.19 18.38
N TYR A 142 3.38 -15.09 18.72
CA TYR A 142 3.37 -15.84 19.98
C TYR A 142 3.70 -14.97 21.19
N TYR A 143 4.59 -13.98 21.03
CA TYR A 143 5.01 -13.06 22.09
C TYR A 143 4.25 -11.73 22.10
N ASP A 144 3.27 -11.52 21.21
CA ASP A 144 2.51 -10.28 21.16
C ASP A 144 1.55 -10.17 22.34
N VAL A 145 1.74 -9.12 23.14
CA VAL A 145 1.04 -8.87 24.40
C VAL A 145 -0.40 -8.36 24.17
N LYS A 146 -0.74 -7.93 22.94
CA LYS A 146 -2.07 -7.45 22.54
C LYS A 146 -2.70 -8.34 21.45
N PHE A 147 -2.82 -9.64 21.70
CA PHE A 147 -3.43 -10.57 20.74
C PHE A 147 -4.92 -10.25 20.52
N ASN A 148 -5.26 -9.63 19.39
CA ASN A 148 -6.63 -9.29 19.02
C ASN A 148 -7.09 -10.12 17.80
N VAL A 149 -8.08 -10.99 18.00
CA VAL A 149 -8.59 -11.89 16.95
C VAL A 149 -9.16 -11.12 15.76
N LEU A 150 -9.85 -10.01 16.01
CA LEU A 150 -10.39 -9.14 14.95
C LEU A 150 -9.26 -8.48 14.15
N GLY A 151 -8.23 -8.00 14.83
CA GLY A 151 -7.05 -7.43 14.20
C GLY A 151 -6.32 -8.46 13.33
N ILE A 152 -6.15 -9.70 13.78
CA ILE A 152 -5.52 -10.77 13.00
C ILE A 152 -6.38 -11.16 11.81
N ALA A 153 -7.71 -11.17 11.94
CA ALA A 153 -8.61 -11.41 10.82
C ALA A 153 -8.48 -10.33 9.74
N PHE A 154 -8.46 -9.04 10.13
CA PHE A 154 -8.23 -7.94 9.19
C PHE A 154 -6.83 -7.95 8.59
N ALA A 155 -5.80 -8.27 9.38
CA ALA A 155 -4.43 -8.41 8.89
C ALA A 155 -4.32 -9.54 7.86
N THR A 156 -4.94 -10.69 8.14
CA THR A 156 -4.94 -11.85 7.24
C THR A 156 -5.69 -11.55 5.94
N LEU A 157 -6.88 -10.94 6.03
CA LEU A 157 -7.62 -10.46 4.86
C LEU A 157 -6.80 -9.43 4.07
N GLY A 158 -6.17 -8.48 4.75
CA GLY A 158 -5.27 -7.51 4.13
C GLY A 158 -4.14 -8.18 3.36
N VAL A 159 -3.46 -9.15 3.96
CA VAL A 159 -2.37 -9.92 3.33
C VAL A 159 -2.87 -10.73 2.12
N LEU A 160 -4.03 -11.38 2.23
CA LEU A 160 -4.64 -12.12 1.12
C LEU A 160 -5.01 -11.19 -0.04
N VAL A 161 -5.68 -10.08 0.23
CA VAL A 161 -6.06 -9.10 -0.80
C VAL A 161 -4.82 -8.47 -1.44
N THR A 162 -3.79 -8.13 -0.64
CA THR A 162 -2.54 -7.56 -1.16
C THR A 162 -1.80 -8.54 -2.05
N SER A 163 -1.72 -9.80 -1.63
CA SER A 163 -1.00 -10.83 -2.38
C SER A 163 -1.71 -11.14 -3.70
N LEU A 164 -3.03 -11.29 -3.70
CA LEU A 164 -3.83 -11.41 -4.92
C LEU A 164 -3.64 -10.21 -5.84
N TYR A 165 -3.69 -8.98 -5.31
CA TYR A 165 -3.43 -7.76 -6.07
C TYR A 165 -2.06 -7.78 -6.74
N GLN A 166 -0.99 -8.11 -6.01
CA GLN A 166 0.35 -8.15 -6.59
C GLN A 166 0.50 -9.24 -7.66
N VAL A 167 -0.13 -10.39 -7.46
CA VAL A 167 -0.15 -11.46 -8.47
C VAL A 167 -0.89 -11.03 -9.73
N TRP A 168 -2.06 -10.40 -9.59
CA TRP A 168 -2.83 -9.89 -10.72
C TRP A 168 -2.13 -8.77 -11.47
N VAL A 169 -1.49 -7.84 -10.76
CA VAL A 169 -0.62 -6.82 -11.38
C VAL A 169 0.45 -7.49 -12.24
N GLY A 170 1.20 -8.44 -11.66
CA GLY A 170 2.24 -9.17 -12.41
C GLY A 170 1.70 -9.96 -13.59
N ALA A 171 0.55 -10.62 -13.44
CA ALA A 171 -0.10 -11.37 -14.51
C ALA A 171 -0.56 -10.44 -15.64
N LYS A 172 -1.20 -9.30 -15.31
CA LYS A 172 -1.69 -8.33 -16.29
C LYS A 172 -0.57 -7.60 -17.01
N GLN A 173 0.54 -7.31 -16.33
CA GLN A 173 1.74 -6.77 -16.99
C GLN A 173 2.27 -7.72 -18.07
N HIS A 174 2.30 -9.02 -17.77
CA HIS A 174 2.76 -10.05 -18.70
C HIS A 174 1.75 -10.28 -19.84
N GLU A 175 0.46 -10.35 -19.53
CA GLU A 175 -0.63 -10.57 -20.50
C GLU A 175 -0.77 -9.41 -21.49
N LEU A 176 -0.72 -8.16 -21.01
CA LEU A 176 -0.94 -6.96 -21.82
C LEU A 176 0.36 -6.39 -22.42
N GLN A 177 1.51 -6.95 -22.05
CA GLN A 177 2.85 -6.47 -22.41
C GLN A 177 2.99 -4.98 -22.08
N VAL A 178 2.60 -4.60 -20.86
CA VAL A 178 2.63 -3.22 -20.35
C VAL A 178 3.56 -3.09 -19.15
N ASN A 179 4.13 -1.91 -18.99
CA ASN A 179 5.01 -1.60 -17.85
C ASN A 179 4.18 -1.25 -16.60
N SER A 180 4.76 -1.43 -15.40
CA SER A 180 4.16 -1.05 -14.10
C SER A 180 3.63 0.38 -14.10
N MET A 181 4.38 1.31 -14.68
CA MET A 181 4.00 2.72 -14.72
C MET A 181 2.76 2.98 -15.58
N GLN A 182 2.61 2.25 -16.69
CA GLN A 182 1.41 2.37 -17.55
C GLN A 182 0.18 1.80 -16.85
N LEU A 183 0.32 0.64 -16.20
CA LEU A 183 -0.78 0.04 -15.46
C LEU A 183 -1.19 0.92 -14.27
N LEU A 184 -0.19 1.45 -13.53
CA LEU A 184 -0.42 2.35 -12.40
C LEU A 184 -1.07 3.66 -12.85
N TYR A 185 -0.75 4.19 -14.02
CA TYR A 185 -1.38 5.40 -14.56
C TYR A 185 -2.89 5.24 -14.72
N TYR A 186 -3.37 4.09 -15.20
CA TYR A 186 -4.80 3.81 -15.31
C TYR A 186 -5.44 3.46 -13.97
N GLN A 187 -4.69 2.80 -13.08
CA GLN A 187 -5.20 2.37 -11.79
C GLN A 187 -5.30 3.51 -10.78
N ALA A 188 -4.30 4.39 -10.69
CA ALA A 188 -4.23 5.46 -9.70
C ALA A 188 -5.48 6.38 -9.66
N PRO A 189 -6.02 6.89 -10.80
CA PRO A 189 -7.21 7.74 -10.76
C PRO A 189 -8.47 6.94 -10.40
N MET A 190 -8.56 5.68 -10.82
CA MET A 190 -9.68 4.81 -10.51
C MET A 190 -9.72 4.44 -9.02
N SER A 191 -8.58 4.06 -8.45
CA SER A 191 -8.42 3.83 -7.01
C SER A 191 -8.72 5.09 -6.21
N SER A 192 -8.23 6.26 -6.66
CA SER A 192 -8.50 7.55 -6.02
C SER A 192 -10.00 7.85 -5.98
N ALA A 193 -10.71 7.67 -7.10
CA ALA A 193 -12.15 7.86 -7.16
C ALA A 193 -12.90 6.90 -6.23
N MET A 194 -12.56 5.60 -6.24
CA MET A 194 -13.18 4.61 -5.35
C MET A 194 -12.92 4.91 -3.87
N LEU A 195 -11.68 5.29 -3.52
CA LEU A 195 -11.32 5.73 -2.17
C LEU A 195 -12.12 6.96 -1.76
N LEU A 196 -12.31 7.94 -2.65
CA LEU A 196 -13.10 9.14 -2.37
C LEU A 196 -14.57 8.81 -2.03
N PHE A 197 -15.13 7.74 -2.58
CA PHE A 197 -16.46 7.24 -2.19
C PHE A 197 -16.48 6.43 -0.88
N ILE A 198 -15.38 5.74 -0.55
CA ILE A 198 -15.26 4.90 0.66
C ILE A 198 -14.91 5.73 1.89
N ILE A 199 -14.09 6.77 1.73
CA ILE A 199 -13.63 7.65 2.82
C ILE A 199 -14.79 8.20 3.67
N PRO A 200 -15.90 8.72 3.12
CA PRO A 200 -17.04 9.18 3.91
C PRO A 200 -17.65 8.16 4.87
N PHE A 201 -17.46 6.86 4.63
CA PHE A 201 -18.00 5.80 5.49
C PHE A 201 -17.06 5.41 6.63
N PHE A 202 -15.75 5.66 6.49
CA PHE A 202 -14.73 5.30 7.48
C PHE A 202 -14.12 6.51 8.20
N GLU A 203 -14.16 7.69 7.59
CA GLU A 203 -13.66 8.96 8.13
C GLU A 203 -14.72 10.07 7.94
N PRO A 204 -14.97 10.91 8.96
CA PRO A 204 -15.87 12.04 8.81
C PRO A 204 -15.28 13.09 7.86
N VAL A 205 -15.89 13.29 6.69
CA VAL A 205 -15.37 14.20 5.64
C VAL A 205 -15.57 15.68 5.97
N PHE A 206 -16.58 16.01 6.77
CA PHE A 206 -17.02 17.38 7.09
C PHE A 206 -17.18 17.65 8.62
N GLY A 207 -16.44 16.93 9.48
CA GLY A 207 -16.42 17.15 10.94
C GLY A 207 -15.13 17.79 11.45
N GLU A 208 -15.03 18.12 12.74
CA GLU A 208 -13.73 18.47 13.37
C GLU A 208 -12.73 17.31 13.12
N GLY A 209 -11.64 17.59 12.40
CA GLY A 209 -10.67 16.57 11.95
C GLY A 209 -10.94 15.91 10.59
N GLY A 210 -11.97 16.35 9.85
CA GLY A 210 -12.26 15.89 8.49
C GLY A 210 -11.50 16.64 7.40
N ILE A 211 -11.46 16.09 6.16
CA ILE A 211 -10.74 16.66 4.99
C ILE A 211 -11.00 18.16 4.81
N PHE A 212 -12.23 18.62 5.05
CA PHE A 212 -12.66 20.02 4.90
C PHE A 212 -13.09 20.67 6.24
N GLY A 213 -12.82 20.04 7.38
CA GLY A 213 -13.18 20.57 8.70
C GLY A 213 -12.21 21.62 9.24
N PRO A 214 -12.62 22.44 10.23
CA PRO A 214 -11.70 23.33 10.93
C PRO A 214 -10.72 22.50 11.78
N TRP A 215 -9.46 22.47 11.34
CA TRP A 215 -8.34 21.83 12.02
C TRP A 215 -7.98 22.59 13.31
N THR A 216 -8.75 22.39 14.37
CA THR A 216 -8.51 23.00 15.69
C THR A 216 -7.85 22.01 16.65
N LEU A 217 -7.03 22.53 17.58
CA LEU A 217 -6.25 21.79 18.58
C LEU A 217 -7.09 20.81 19.44
N SER A 218 -8.41 20.97 19.48
CA SER A 218 -9.39 20.07 20.11
C SER A 218 -9.45 18.69 19.44
N ALA A 219 -9.38 18.61 18.10
CA ALA A 219 -9.44 17.34 17.36
C ALA A 219 -8.19 16.48 17.59
N VAL A 220 -7.02 17.11 17.73
CA VAL A 220 -5.74 16.45 18.06
C VAL A 220 -5.82 15.80 19.46
N ARG A 221 -6.40 16.51 20.44
CA ARG A 221 -6.58 15.99 21.81
C ARG A 221 -7.58 14.83 21.87
N ALA A 222 -8.62 14.85 21.03
CA ALA A 222 -9.58 13.74 20.93
C ALA A 222 -8.93 12.46 20.35
N SER A 223 -8.03 12.59 19.37
CA SER A 223 -7.26 11.45 18.85
C SER A 223 -6.24 10.89 19.85
N GLU A 224 -5.60 11.72 20.66
CA GLU A 224 -4.71 11.27 21.75
C GLU A 224 -5.46 10.51 22.85
N GLN A 225 -6.72 10.87 23.11
CA GLN A 225 -7.51 10.25 24.17
C GLN A 225 -8.06 8.87 23.77
N GLN A 226 -8.17 8.60 22.47
CA GLN A 226 -8.57 7.29 21.93
C GLN A 226 -7.39 6.31 21.76
N GLU A 227 -6.15 6.80 21.82
CA GLU A 227 -4.92 5.97 21.88
C GLU A 227 -4.56 5.56 23.32
N ASN A 228 -5.11 6.25 24.34
CA ASN A 228 -4.87 6.01 25.77
C ASN A 228 -5.98 5.22 26.50
N LEU A 229 -6.91 4.60 25.76
CA LEU A 229 -7.90 3.63 26.25
C LEU A 229 -7.63 2.25 25.63
#